data_AF-A0A554KZ08-F1
#
_entry.id   AF-A0A554KZ08-F1
#
_cell.length_a   1.000
_cell.length_b   1.000
_cell.length_c   1.000
_cell.angle_alpha   90.00
_cell.angle_beta   90.00
_cell.angle_gamma   90.00
#
_symmetry.space_group_name_H-M   'P 1'
#
loop_
_entity.id
_entity.type
_entity.pdbx_description
1 polymer ?
#
loop_
_entity_poly.entity_id
_entity_poly.type
_entity_poly.pdbx_seq_one_letter_code
_entity_poly.pdbx_strand_id
1 'polypeptide(L)'
;MRRILLGLGMIIFIGGAVAGATGAFFSDTETSAGNIFTAGSIDLKIDHSLSTYNGEPNGEDFTIVSDTLTTFTGDDGAGNAVAVTFIHPSWTADLDGGHVAGPPNDGANDGSFWIWAADGPSDASVTQTNTFTRTFNVNGPIVGATLYIAADNFYSVSLNGNAIGSEFAASNFTSAAEDVYVVPAADFVQGPNTLTAVVTNPGGGGGDPTFNPAGLLFKLVVDGDGIFVDPIDLTGEPFWNFTDVKPGDDGRDVFSLHVGTNDGWACMDITNVENDDNTCTEPESDALVPDAECNAASLVDLNNSPLGELGNYLNLFLWNDDGDGVYEPPTETSLSSGLFGNGITLPLHDSTTGNGALVASTTEYIGSAWCAGVQIVDGLTGVITCDGSTMGNEAQTDSLTADIVFRAEQVRHNPNFLCDPGDAPPPDPT
;
A
#
# COMPACT_ATOMS: atom_id res chain seq x y z
N MET A 1 58.72 -74.84 30.89
CA MET A 1 58.57 -73.86 29.78
C MET A 1 57.19 -73.20 29.68
N ARG A 2 56.06 -73.90 29.89
CA ARG A 2 54.71 -73.29 29.83
C ARG A 2 54.46 -72.10 30.81
N ARG A 3 55.07 -72.08 32.00
CA ARG A 3 54.87 -71.01 33.00
C ARG A 3 55.60 -69.70 32.72
N ILE A 4 56.66 -69.72 31.90
CA ILE A 4 57.45 -68.53 31.55
C ILE A 4 56.86 -67.82 30.32
N LEU A 5 56.32 -68.59 29.36
CA LEU A 5 55.65 -68.04 28.18
C LEU A 5 54.33 -67.31 28.50
N LEU A 6 53.59 -67.78 29.51
CA LEU A 6 52.38 -67.08 29.99
C LEU A 6 52.71 -65.73 30.67
N GLY A 7 53.84 -65.64 31.37
CA GLY A 7 54.28 -64.39 32.02
C GLY A 7 54.76 -63.34 31.01
N LEU A 8 55.53 -63.76 30.00
CA LEU A 8 55.97 -62.86 28.92
C LEU A 8 54.81 -62.43 28.01
N GLY A 9 53.87 -63.32 27.72
CA GLY A 9 52.65 -62.98 26.98
C GLY A 9 51.76 -61.99 27.73
N MET A 10 51.64 -62.12 29.05
CA MET A 10 50.86 -61.19 29.88
C MET A 10 51.54 -59.82 30.04
N ILE A 11 52.88 -59.75 30.06
CA ILE A 11 53.60 -58.47 30.10
C ILE A 11 53.52 -57.74 28.76
N ILE A 12 53.56 -58.45 27.62
CA ILE A 12 53.34 -57.84 26.30
C ILE A 12 51.87 -57.41 26.14
N PHE A 13 50.92 -58.20 26.66
CA PHE A 13 49.50 -57.86 26.64
C PHE A 13 49.17 -56.65 27.54
N ILE A 14 49.76 -56.57 28.73
CA ILE A 14 49.60 -55.41 29.63
C ILE A 14 50.38 -54.20 29.10
N GLY A 15 51.57 -54.37 28.53
CA GLY A 15 52.34 -53.29 27.90
C GLY A 15 51.64 -52.69 26.67
N GLY A 16 50.99 -53.54 25.85
CA GLY A 16 50.14 -53.11 24.74
C GLY A 16 48.81 -52.49 25.20
N ALA A 17 48.24 -52.96 26.31
CA ALA A 17 47.01 -52.41 26.88
C ALA A 17 47.23 -51.06 27.59
N VAL A 18 48.38 -50.84 28.22
CA VAL A 18 48.70 -49.57 28.92
C VAL A 18 49.10 -48.45 27.94
N ALA A 19 49.72 -48.78 26.79
CA ALA A 19 49.96 -47.80 25.73
C ALA A 19 48.66 -47.30 25.04
N GLY A 20 47.54 -48.00 25.23
CA GLY A 20 46.22 -47.59 24.72
C GLY A 20 45.34 -46.85 25.73
N ALA A 21 45.74 -46.71 27.00
CA ALA A 21 44.82 -46.34 28.09
C ALA A 21 45.12 -45.01 28.81
N THR A 22 46.02 -44.16 28.29
CA THR A 22 46.14 -42.75 28.73
C THR A 22 46.20 -41.80 27.54
N GLY A 23 45.23 -41.93 26.64
CA GLY A 23 44.84 -40.84 25.75
C GLY A 23 43.56 -40.24 26.30
N ALA A 24 43.66 -39.34 27.29
CA ALA A 24 42.54 -38.46 27.61
C ALA A 24 42.44 -37.42 26.49
N PHE A 25 41.84 -37.81 25.36
CA PHE A 25 41.45 -36.89 24.31
C PHE A 25 40.07 -36.33 24.69
N PHE A 26 40.04 -35.46 25.71
CA PHE A 26 38.91 -34.55 25.87
C PHE A 26 39.08 -33.43 24.85
N SER A 27 38.59 -33.67 23.64
CA SER A 27 38.39 -32.61 22.65
C SER A 27 36.90 -32.52 22.38
N ASP A 28 36.31 -31.40 22.74
CA ASP A 28 34.98 -31.02 22.32
C ASP A 28 35.10 -29.86 21.33
N THR A 29 34.31 -29.89 20.26
CA THR A 29 34.32 -28.89 19.20
C THR A 29 32.92 -28.36 19.04
N GLU A 30 32.67 -27.19 19.61
CA GLU A 30 31.42 -26.47 19.42
C GLU A 30 31.48 -25.70 18.11
N THR A 31 30.55 -26.00 17.19
CA THR A 31 30.46 -25.32 15.90
C THR A 31 29.21 -24.46 15.88
N SER A 32 29.39 -23.14 15.83
CA SER A 32 28.30 -22.22 15.51
C SER A 32 28.19 -22.11 13.98
N ALA A 33 27.23 -22.82 13.39
CA ALA A 33 26.96 -22.82 11.95
C ALA A 33 25.67 -22.04 11.66
N GLY A 34 25.58 -21.37 10.50
CA GLY A 34 24.41 -20.59 10.12
C GLY A 34 24.30 -19.22 10.80
N ASN A 35 25.41 -18.67 11.32
CA ASN A 35 25.43 -17.26 11.75
C ASN A 35 25.25 -16.37 10.53
N ILE A 36 24.13 -15.66 10.47
CA ILE A 36 23.81 -14.71 9.42
C ILE A 36 23.78 -13.33 10.06
N PHE A 37 24.59 -12.41 9.53
CA PHE A 37 24.50 -10.99 9.86
C PHE A 37 23.75 -10.31 8.73
N THR A 38 22.47 -10.05 8.94
CA THR A 38 21.63 -9.27 8.02
C THR A 38 21.59 -7.83 8.53
N ALA A 39 21.89 -6.87 7.66
CA ALA A 39 21.66 -5.46 7.97
C ALA A 39 20.14 -5.19 8.02
N GLY A 40 19.68 -4.43 9.01
CA GLY A 40 18.30 -3.94 9.02
C GLY A 40 18.08 -2.87 7.95
N SER A 41 16.84 -2.69 7.50
CA SER A 41 16.43 -1.59 6.63
C SER A 41 15.67 -0.52 7.42
N ILE A 42 15.71 0.71 6.93
CA ILE A 42 14.67 1.70 7.20
C ILE A 42 13.79 1.74 5.95
N ASP A 43 12.50 1.62 6.16
CA ASP A 43 11.49 1.55 5.11
C ASP A 43 10.31 2.36 5.62
N LEU A 44 10.10 3.53 5.01
CA LEU A 44 8.99 4.42 5.36
C LEU A 44 7.90 4.20 4.32
N LYS A 45 6.76 3.72 4.80
CA LYS A 45 5.58 3.51 3.97
C LYS A 45 4.49 4.49 4.38
N ILE A 46 3.77 4.99 3.39
CA ILE A 46 2.71 5.97 3.55
C ILE A 46 1.43 5.38 2.97
N ASP A 47 0.32 5.62 3.65
CA ASP A 47 -1.02 5.44 3.11
C ASP A 47 -1.93 6.58 3.60
N HIS A 48 -3.18 6.56 3.15
CA HIS A 48 -4.25 7.40 3.68
C HIS A 48 -5.18 6.54 4.50
N SER A 49 -5.84 7.13 5.48
CA SER A 49 -6.82 6.44 6.33
C SER A 49 -8.19 7.13 6.32
N LEU A 50 -8.28 8.33 5.75
CA LEU A 50 -9.51 9.09 5.54
C LEU A 50 -9.24 10.18 4.49
N SER A 51 -10.13 10.40 3.54
CA SER A 51 -10.09 11.58 2.67
C SER A 51 -11.51 12.11 2.40
N THR A 52 -11.71 13.43 2.39
CA THR A 52 -13.01 14.08 2.18
C THR A 52 -12.89 15.34 1.33
N TYR A 53 -13.97 15.66 0.60
CA TYR A 53 -14.19 16.88 -0.18
C TYR A 53 -15.59 17.44 0.15
N ASN A 54 -15.66 18.65 0.69
CA ASN A 54 -16.89 19.31 1.16
C ASN A 54 -17.70 18.49 2.17
N GLY A 55 -16.99 17.76 3.04
CA GLY A 55 -17.57 16.86 4.02
C GLY A 55 -18.13 15.55 3.45
N GLU A 56 -18.05 15.36 2.13
CA GLU A 56 -18.34 14.08 1.48
C GLU A 56 -17.03 13.28 1.34
N PRO A 57 -17.05 11.96 1.54
CA PRO A 57 -15.90 11.10 1.33
C PRO A 57 -15.30 11.24 -0.07
N ASN A 58 -13.98 11.33 -0.14
CA ASN A 58 -13.18 11.41 -1.36
C ASN A 58 -12.28 10.17 -1.44
N GLY A 59 -12.87 8.98 -1.42
CA GLY A 59 -12.18 7.70 -1.57
C GLY A 59 -12.40 7.12 -2.96
N GLU A 60 -11.36 6.57 -3.57
CA GLU A 60 -11.51 5.66 -4.70
C GLU A 60 -11.97 4.28 -4.19
N ASP A 61 -12.75 3.56 -5.00
CA ASP A 61 -13.07 2.17 -4.72
C ASP A 61 -11.76 1.38 -4.57
N PHE A 62 -11.57 0.69 -3.46
CA PHE A 62 -10.38 -0.12 -3.27
C PHE A 62 -10.57 -1.52 -3.87
N THR A 63 -9.58 -2.01 -4.63
CA THR A 63 -9.68 -3.29 -5.34
C THR A 63 -8.66 -4.32 -4.88
N ILE A 64 -9.13 -5.54 -4.60
CA ILE A 64 -8.32 -6.72 -4.30
C ILE A 64 -8.45 -7.67 -5.47
N VAL A 65 -7.34 -7.98 -6.12
CA VAL A 65 -7.34 -8.84 -7.32
C VAL A 65 -6.60 -10.16 -7.10
N SER A 66 -6.87 -11.12 -7.97
CA SER A 66 -6.09 -12.35 -8.06
C SER A 66 -4.71 -12.06 -8.64
N ASP A 67 -3.70 -12.02 -7.78
CA ASP A 67 -2.31 -11.70 -8.12
C ASP A 67 -1.31 -12.63 -7.41
N THR A 68 -0.02 -12.33 -7.52
CA THR A 68 1.05 -13.08 -6.84
C THR A 68 1.18 -12.79 -5.34
N LEU A 69 0.41 -11.84 -4.80
CA LEU A 69 0.27 -11.59 -3.37
C LEU A 69 -0.78 -12.53 -2.73
N THR A 70 -1.55 -13.24 -3.55
CA THR A 70 -2.42 -14.34 -3.09
C THR A 70 -1.58 -15.56 -2.71
N THR A 71 -1.85 -16.14 -1.54
CA THR A 71 -1.21 -17.38 -1.09
C THR A 71 -2.13 -18.58 -1.35
N PHE A 72 -1.58 -19.78 -1.35
CA PHE A 72 -2.38 -21.01 -1.45
C PHE A 72 -1.92 -22.09 -0.47
N THR A 73 -2.85 -22.97 -0.11
CA THR A 73 -2.58 -24.25 0.56
C THR A 73 -3.51 -25.33 0.01
N GLY A 74 -3.05 -26.57 -0.14
CA GLY A 74 -3.90 -27.65 -0.66
C GLY A 74 -3.12 -28.84 -1.19
N ASP A 75 -3.69 -29.50 -2.19
CA ASP A 75 -3.10 -30.69 -2.81
C ASP A 75 -1.75 -30.39 -3.50
N ASP A 76 -1.56 -29.16 -3.98
CA ASP A 76 -0.30 -28.71 -4.59
C ASP A 76 0.72 -28.18 -3.56
N GLY A 77 0.46 -28.36 -2.26
CA GLY A 77 1.34 -27.93 -1.18
C GLY A 77 0.93 -26.58 -0.58
N ALA A 78 1.88 -25.67 -0.40
CA ALA A 78 1.64 -24.33 0.15
C ALA A 78 2.69 -23.33 -0.36
N GLY A 79 2.27 -22.10 -0.63
CA GLY A 79 3.15 -21.04 -1.12
C GLY A 79 2.40 -19.82 -1.63
N ASN A 80 3.07 -19.00 -2.43
CA ASN A 80 2.42 -17.91 -3.18
C ASN A 80 1.87 -18.45 -4.49
N ALA A 81 0.71 -17.94 -4.91
CA ALA A 81 0.14 -18.24 -6.20
C ALA A 81 1.02 -17.65 -7.32
N VAL A 82 0.93 -18.29 -8.49
CA VAL A 82 1.68 -17.91 -9.69
C VAL A 82 0.67 -17.55 -10.78
N ALA A 83 0.93 -16.45 -11.50
CA ALA A 83 0.18 -16.13 -12.71
C ALA A 83 0.43 -17.22 -13.76
N VAL A 84 -0.64 -17.87 -14.23
CA VAL A 84 -0.50 -18.91 -15.25
C VAL A 84 -0.21 -18.29 -16.60
N THR A 85 0.77 -18.82 -17.32
CA THR A 85 1.22 -18.28 -18.61
C THR A 85 0.41 -18.82 -19.78
N PHE A 86 -0.12 -20.03 -19.63
CA PHE A 86 -1.05 -20.63 -20.59
C PHE A 86 -2.49 -20.23 -20.27
N ILE A 87 -3.07 -19.38 -21.12
CA ILE A 87 -4.51 -19.06 -21.08
C ILE A 87 -5.24 -19.85 -22.15
N HIS A 88 -6.17 -20.68 -21.72
CA HIS A 88 -6.97 -21.47 -22.64
C HIS A 88 -7.89 -20.55 -23.47
N PRO A 89 -8.07 -20.76 -24.80
CA PRO A 89 -8.90 -19.89 -25.64
C PRO A 89 -10.38 -19.79 -25.25
N SER A 90 -10.86 -20.69 -24.38
CA SER A 90 -12.22 -20.62 -23.84
C SER A 90 -12.32 -19.85 -22.52
N TRP A 91 -11.20 -19.44 -21.92
CA TRP A 91 -11.19 -18.56 -20.76
C TRP A 91 -11.44 -17.15 -21.27
N THR A 92 -12.69 -16.71 -21.17
CA THR A 92 -13.11 -15.40 -21.67
C THR A 92 -13.61 -14.48 -20.56
N ALA A 93 -13.65 -14.94 -19.30
CA ALA A 93 -14.04 -14.10 -18.17
C ALA A 93 -13.28 -12.77 -18.19
N ASP A 94 -14.00 -11.67 -18.03
CA ASP A 94 -13.48 -10.30 -18.02
C ASP A 94 -13.94 -9.51 -16.77
N LEU A 95 -14.56 -10.19 -15.80
CA LEU A 95 -14.99 -9.69 -14.50
C LEU A 95 -16.01 -8.54 -14.59
N ASP A 96 -15.55 -7.30 -14.52
CA ASP A 96 -16.35 -6.09 -14.64
C ASP A 96 -16.13 -5.40 -16.01
N GLY A 97 -15.49 -6.09 -16.94
CA GLY A 97 -14.99 -5.55 -18.20
C GLY A 97 -13.62 -4.88 -18.07
N GLY A 98 -13.03 -4.85 -16.87
CA GLY A 98 -11.68 -4.37 -16.61
C GLY A 98 -10.60 -5.36 -17.04
N HIS A 99 -10.79 -6.66 -16.82
CA HIS A 99 -9.80 -7.68 -17.13
C HIS A 99 -9.72 -7.94 -18.65
N VAL A 100 -8.50 -8.08 -19.18
CA VAL A 100 -8.29 -8.44 -20.59
C VAL A 100 -8.36 -9.95 -20.77
N ALA A 101 -9.49 -10.44 -21.28
CA ALA A 101 -9.66 -11.85 -21.60
C ALA A 101 -8.69 -12.34 -22.69
N GLY A 102 -8.02 -13.47 -22.43
CA GLY A 102 -7.12 -14.14 -23.37
C GLY A 102 -5.63 -13.85 -23.12
N PRO A 103 -4.72 -14.31 -24.00
CA PRO A 103 -3.29 -14.10 -23.82
C PRO A 103 -2.82 -12.71 -24.33
N PRO A 104 -1.79 -12.11 -23.70
CA PRO A 104 -1.08 -12.61 -22.51
C PRO A 104 -1.86 -12.37 -21.21
N ASN A 105 -1.64 -13.23 -20.20
CA ASN A 105 -2.09 -13.02 -18.83
C ASN A 105 -1.12 -12.08 -18.10
N ASP A 106 -1.06 -10.83 -18.53
CA ASP A 106 -0.11 -9.83 -18.03
C ASP A 106 -0.74 -8.84 -17.04
N GLY A 107 -2.03 -9.04 -16.69
CA GLY A 107 -2.75 -8.18 -15.77
C GLY A 107 -2.96 -6.77 -16.32
N ALA A 108 -2.85 -6.57 -17.64
CA ALA A 108 -3.13 -5.29 -18.27
C ALA A 108 -4.55 -4.81 -17.91
N ASN A 109 -4.67 -3.49 -17.67
CA ASN A 109 -5.85 -2.72 -17.26
C ASN A 109 -6.21 -2.74 -15.77
N ASP A 110 -6.34 -3.91 -15.14
CA ASP A 110 -6.88 -3.98 -13.76
C ASP A 110 -6.00 -4.75 -12.76
N GLY A 111 -4.83 -5.22 -13.20
CA GLY A 111 -3.86 -5.91 -12.35
C GLY A 111 -4.25 -7.35 -11.98
N SER A 112 -5.40 -7.86 -12.45
CA SER A 112 -5.85 -9.21 -12.15
C SER A 112 -5.25 -10.25 -13.12
N PHE A 113 -4.86 -11.39 -12.56
CA PHE A 113 -4.31 -12.52 -13.29
C PHE A 113 -5.13 -13.76 -13.05
N TRP A 114 -5.21 -14.63 -14.05
CA TRP A 114 -5.47 -16.04 -13.78
C TRP A 114 -4.31 -16.60 -12.95
N ILE A 115 -4.60 -17.11 -11.75
CA ILE A 115 -3.59 -17.64 -10.82
C ILE A 115 -3.83 -19.12 -10.51
N TRP A 116 -2.74 -19.84 -10.23
CA TRP A 116 -2.78 -21.19 -9.66
C TRP A 116 -1.60 -21.43 -8.69
N ALA A 117 -1.48 -22.65 -8.15
CA ALA A 117 -0.38 -23.06 -7.28
C ALA A 117 1.01 -23.07 -7.98
N ALA A 118 1.01 -23.19 -9.31
CA ALA A 118 2.16 -23.13 -10.19
C ALA A 118 1.69 -22.63 -11.57
N ASP A 119 2.54 -22.67 -12.59
CA ASP A 119 2.14 -22.40 -13.97
C ASP A 119 1.29 -23.57 -14.54
N GLY A 120 0.06 -23.67 -14.04
CA GLY A 120 -0.88 -24.78 -14.26
C GLY A 120 -0.89 -25.85 -13.15
N PRO A 121 -1.87 -26.79 -13.19
CA PRO A 121 -1.97 -27.90 -12.24
C PRO A 121 -0.75 -28.83 -12.29
N SER A 122 -0.27 -29.30 -11.14
CA SER A 122 0.97 -30.10 -11.06
C SER A 122 0.82 -31.51 -11.63
N ASP A 123 -0.39 -32.09 -11.55
CA ASP A 123 -0.80 -33.32 -12.23
C ASP A 123 -2.27 -33.17 -12.65
N ALA A 124 -2.47 -32.77 -13.90
CA ALA A 124 -3.80 -32.52 -14.44
C ALA A 124 -4.67 -33.79 -14.56
N SER A 125 -4.12 -34.99 -14.33
CA SER A 125 -4.88 -36.26 -14.39
C SER A 125 -5.60 -36.61 -13.09
N VAL A 126 -5.24 -35.94 -11.99
CA VAL A 126 -5.81 -36.15 -10.66
C VAL A 126 -6.62 -34.91 -10.29
N THR A 127 -7.71 -35.11 -9.55
CA THR A 127 -8.45 -33.98 -8.98
C THR A 127 -7.55 -33.25 -7.99
N GLN A 128 -7.40 -31.94 -8.17
CA GLN A 128 -6.62 -31.07 -7.30
C GLN A 128 -7.53 -30.00 -6.71
N THR A 129 -7.47 -29.84 -5.39
CA THR A 129 -8.16 -28.78 -4.65
C THR A 129 -7.14 -27.93 -3.90
N ASN A 130 -7.17 -26.62 -4.17
CA ASN A 130 -6.35 -25.63 -3.48
C ASN A 130 -7.22 -24.54 -2.86
N THR A 131 -6.81 -24.08 -1.68
CA THR A 131 -7.40 -22.95 -0.98
C THR A 131 -6.50 -21.73 -1.18
N PHE A 132 -6.99 -20.76 -1.96
CA PHE A 132 -6.35 -19.48 -2.20
C PHE A 132 -6.79 -18.49 -1.12
N THR A 133 -5.83 -17.73 -0.58
CA THR A 133 -6.04 -16.81 0.54
C THR A 133 -5.38 -15.48 0.22
N ARG A 134 -6.17 -14.41 0.22
CA ARG A 134 -5.71 -13.03 0.09
C ARG A 134 -6.07 -12.27 1.35
N THR A 135 -5.06 -11.74 2.02
CA THR A 135 -5.21 -10.85 3.17
C THR A 135 -5.06 -9.41 2.74
N PHE A 136 -5.83 -8.52 3.35
CA PHE A 136 -5.81 -7.08 3.09
C PHE A 136 -6.37 -6.36 4.32
N ASN A 137 -6.00 -5.10 4.52
CA ASN A 137 -6.56 -4.29 5.60
C ASN A 137 -7.75 -3.45 5.13
N VAL A 138 -8.70 -3.23 6.03
CA VAL A 138 -9.76 -2.23 5.86
C VAL A 138 -9.70 -1.28 7.03
N ASN A 139 -9.41 -0.02 6.75
CA ASN A 139 -9.47 1.07 7.71
C ASN A 139 -10.51 2.05 7.17
N GLY A 140 -11.60 2.26 7.90
CA GLY A 140 -12.68 3.16 7.48
C GLY A 140 -14.01 2.46 7.19
N PRO A 141 -15.10 3.24 7.03
CA PRO A 141 -16.43 2.72 6.78
C PRO A 141 -16.58 2.11 5.38
N ILE A 142 -17.31 1.00 5.33
CA ILE A 142 -17.66 0.31 4.07
C ILE A 142 -19.09 0.65 3.67
N VAL A 143 -19.25 1.18 2.46
CA VAL A 143 -20.53 1.54 1.86
C VAL A 143 -21.12 0.34 1.10
N GLY A 144 -20.26 -0.42 0.42
CA GLY A 144 -20.62 -1.55 -0.41
C GLY A 144 -19.40 -2.42 -0.74
N ALA A 145 -19.64 -3.58 -1.33
CA ALA A 145 -18.57 -4.37 -1.91
C ALA A 145 -19.14 -5.33 -2.94
N THR A 146 -18.40 -5.51 -4.03
CA THR A 146 -18.76 -6.40 -5.13
C THR A 146 -17.59 -7.33 -5.45
N LEU A 147 -17.83 -8.64 -5.35
CA LEU A 147 -16.88 -9.67 -5.76
C LEU A 147 -17.24 -10.19 -7.14
N TYR A 148 -16.34 -10.01 -8.09
CA TYR A 148 -16.30 -10.69 -9.38
C TYR A 148 -15.38 -11.89 -9.27
N ILE A 149 -15.82 -13.07 -9.71
CA ILE A 149 -15.02 -14.29 -9.60
C ILE A 149 -15.31 -15.25 -10.76
N ALA A 150 -14.23 -15.83 -11.27
CA ALA A 150 -14.24 -16.86 -12.28
C ALA A 150 -13.26 -17.99 -11.89
N ALA A 151 -13.61 -19.24 -12.16
CA ALA A 151 -12.71 -20.38 -11.94
C ALA A 151 -12.80 -21.44 -13.04
N ASP A 152 -11.67 -22.10 -13.28
CA ASP A 152 -11.58 -23.37 -13.99
C ASP A 152 -11.14 -24.45 -12.97
N ASN A 153 -12.04 -25.27 -12.40
CA ASN A 153 -13.45 -25.49 -12.76
C ASN A 153 -14.49 -25.06 -11.73
N PHE A 154 -14.24 -25.27 -10.43
CA PHE A 154 -15.24 -25.08 -9.38
C PHE A 154 -14.66 -24.26 -8.25
N TYR A 155 -15.49 -23.45 -7.58
CA TYR A 155 -15.03 -22.70 -6.42
C TYR A 155 -16.09 -22.59 -5.31
N SER A 156 -15.61 -22.29 -4.10
CA SER A 156 -16.40 -21.66 -3.03
C SER A 156 -15.58 -20.55 -2.42
N VAL A 157 -16.21 -19.43 -2.06
CA VAL A 157 -15.53 -18.23 -1.59
C VAL A 157 -16.18 -17.65 -0.34
N SER A 158 -15.34 -17.16 0.58
CA SER A 158 -15.74 -16.58 1.86
C SER A 158 -14.85 -15.40 2.24
N LEU A 159 -15.41 -14.43 2.97
CA LEU A 159 -14.67 -13.33 3.59
C LEU A 159 -14.73 -13.49 5.11
N ASN A 160 -13.57 -13.51 5.77
CA ASN A 160 -13.46 -13.70 7.22
C ASN A 160 -14.19 -14.96 7.74
N GLY A 161 -14.29 -15.99 6.89
CA GLY A 161 -15.03 -17.22 7.15
C GLY A 161 -16.55 -17.14 6.90
N ASN A 162 -17.10 -15.96 6.58
CA ASN A 162 -18.49 -15.79 6.14
C ASN A 162 -18.61 -16.17 4.66
N ALA A 163 -19.47 -17.13 4.34
CA ALA A 163 -19.64 -17.59 2.97
C ALA A 163 -20.27 -16.51 2.07
N ILE A 164 -19.63 -16.21 0.94
CA ILE A 164 -20.13 -15.28 -0.08
C ILE A 164 -20.87 -16.06 -1.18
N GLY A 165 -20.23 -17.10 -1.74
CA GLY A 165 -20.75 -17.79 -2.93
C GLY A 165 -20.01 -19.08 -3.27
N SER A 166 -20.54 -19.81 -4.25
CA SER A 166 -19.92 -21.04 -4.77
C SER A 166 -20.50 -21.42 -6.13
N GLU A 167 -19.67 -21.94 -7.02
CA GLU A 167 -20.09 -22.51 -8.31
C GLU A 167 -19.52 -23.92 -8.49
N PHE A 168 -20.39 -24.83 -8.93
CA PHE A 168 -20.11 -26.23 -9.21
C PHE A 168 -20.35 -26.58 -10.70
N ALA A 169 -20.66 -25.60 -11.53
CA ALA A 169 -20.65 -25.70 -12.99
C ALA A 169 -19.22 -25.52 -13.51
N ALA A 170 -18.74 -26.45 -14.33
CA ALA A 170 -17.36 -26.49 -14.83
C ALA A 170 -17.10 -25.50 -15.98
N SER A 171 -17.81 -24.36 -16.03
CA SER A 171 -17.80 -23.41 -17.16
C SER A 171 -17.75 -21.94 -16.72
N ASN A 172 -17.49 -21.69 -15.44
CA ASN A 172 -17.51 -20.37 -14.83
C ASN A 172 -16.35 -19.45 -15.30
N PHE A 173 -15.38 -19.98 -16.05
CA PHE A 173 -14.27 -19.25 -16.67
C PHE A 173 -14.63 -18.41 -17.91
N THR A 174 -15.91 -18.17 -18.19
CA THR A 174 -16.36 -17.41 -19.36
C THR A 174 -17.14 -16.17 -18.93
N SER A 175 -17.08 -15.08 -19.70
CA SER A 175 -17.85 -13.84 -19.44
C SER A 175 -19.37 -14.07 -19.38
N ALA A 176 -19.86 -15.18 -19.95
CA ALA A 176 -21.27 -15.54 -19.91
C ALA A 176 -21.69 -16.27 -18.62
N ALA A 177 -20.72 -16.73 -17.81
CA ALA A 177 -20.96 -17.60 -16.69
C ALA A 177 -20.13 -17.28 -15.44
N GLU A 178 -19.26 -16.26 -15.48
CA GLU A 178 -18.60 -15.71 -14.30
C GLU A 178 -19.64 -15.15 -13.32
N ASP A 179 -19.29 -15.13 -12.03
CA ASP A 179 -20.22 -14.73 -10.99
C ASP A 179 -19.89 -13.36 -10.43
N VAL A 180 -20.96 -12.65 -10.04
CA VAL A 180 -20.90 -11.36 -9.36
C VAL A 180 -21.71 -11.47 -8.07
N TYR A 181 -21.08 -11.19 -6.94
CA TYR A 181 -21.70 -11.20 -5.63
C TYR A 181 -21.63 -9.81 -5.00
N VAL A 182 -22.74 -9.39 -4.41
CA VAL A 182 -22.72 -8.30 -3.42
C VAL A 182 -22.20 -8.89 -2.12
N VAL A 183 -21.10 -8.36 -1.60
CA VAL A 183 -20.51 -8.76 -0.32
C VAL A 183 -21.04 -7.83 0.77
N PRO A 184 -21.68 -8.35 1.83
CA PRO A 184 -22.19 -7.51 2.91
C PRO A 184 -21.07 -6.74 3.62
N ALA A 185 -21.23 -5.41 3.79
CA ALA A 185 -20.32 -4.58 4.57
C ALA A 185 -20.09 -5.12 6.01
N ALA A 186 -21.08 -5.80 6.58
CA ALA A 186 -21.00 -6.41 7.90
C ALA A 186 -20.09 -7.66 7.98
N ASP A 187 -19.68 -8.22 6.84
CA ASP A 187 -18.77 -9.37 6.80
C ASP A 187 -17.30 -8.94 6.92
N PHE A 188 -17.02 -7.65 6.76
CA PHE A 188 -15.71 -7.06 6.97
C PHE A 188 -15.48 -6.67 8.43
N VAL A 189 -14.21 -6.57 8.79
CA VAL A 189 -13.75 -6.07 10.09
C VAL A 189 -12.76 -4.92 9.87
N GLN A 190 -12.64 -4.02 10.84
CA GLN A 190 -11.56 -3.02 10.82
C GLN A 190 -10.20 -3.72 11.01
N GLY A 191 -9.18 -3.26 10.29
CA GLY A 191 -7.87 -3.92 10.19
C GLY A 191 -7.90 -5.15 9.27
N PRO A 192 -7.26 -6.27 9.66
CA PRO A 192 -6.99 -7.37 8.72
C PRO A 192 -8.25 -8.17 8.38
N ASN A 193 -8.50 -8.28 7.07
CA ASN A 193 -9.52 -9.11 6.45
C ASN A 193 -8.88 -10.24 5.64
N THR A 194 -9.63 -11.32 5.43
CA THR A 194 -9.16 -12.48 4.66
C THR A 194 -10.23 -12.96 3.69
N LEU A 195 -9.96 -12.83 2.39
CA LEU A 195 -10.73 -13.48 1.33
C LEU A 195 -10.14 -14.86 1.07
N THR A 196 -10.98 -15.89 1.13
CA THR A 196 -10.58 -17.28 0.92
C THR A 196 -11.42 -17.92 -0.16
N ALA A 197 -10.79 -18.43 -1.21
CA ALA A 197 -11.41 -19.18 -2.29
C ALA A 197 -10.87 -20.61 -2.35
N VAL A 198 -11.72 -21.61 -2.17
CA VAL A 198 -11.38 -23.02 -2.36
C VAL A 198 -11.74 -23.40 -3.79
N VAL A 199 -10.74 -23.74 -4.60
CA VAL A 199 -10.90 -24.01 -6.04
C VAL A 199 -10.50 -25.46 -6.35
N THR A 200 -11.31 -26.14 -7.15
CA THR A 200 -11.10 -27.54 -7.52
C THR A 200 -11.05 -27.72 -9.04
N ASN A 201 -9.97 -28.32 -9.53
CA ASN A 201 -9.82 -28.84 -10.89
C ASN A 201 -9.98 -30.37 -10.88
N PRO A 202 -11.04 -30.95 -11.47
CA PRO A 202 -11.18 -32.39 -11.61
C PRO A 202 -10.08 -33.01 -12.48
N GLY A 203 -9.63 -34.19 -12.10
CA GLY A 203 -8.64 -34.92 -12.91
C GLY A 203 -9.18 -35.26 -14.30
N GLY A 204 -8.39 -34.93 -15.33
CA GLY A 204 -8.78 -35.05 -16.74
C GLY A 204 -7.60 -34.91 -17.70
N GLY A 205 -7.87 -34.79 -19.01
CA GLY A 205 -6.88 -34.32 -20.00
C GLY A 205 -5.60 -35.17 -20.23
N GLY A 206 -5.47 -36.34 -19.62
CA GLY A 206 -4.28 -37.20 -19.80
C GLY A 206 -3.01 -36.70 -19.09
N GLY A 207 -3.15 -35.80 -18.10
CA GLY A 207 -2.04 -35.31 -17.26
C GLY A 207 -1.31 -34.08 -17.81
N ASP A 208 -1.72 -33.57 -18.97
CA ASP A 208 -1.14 -32.36 -19.57
C ASP A 208 -2.00 -31.12 -19.21
N PRO A 209 -1.43 -30.12 -18.50
CA PRO A 209 -2.10 -28.90 -18.09
C PRO A 209 -2.72 -28.08 -19.23
N THR A 210 -2.24 -28.25 -20.47
CA THR A 210 -2.82 -27.53 -21.63
C THR A 210 -4.16 -28.12 -22.09
N PHE A 211 -4.44 -29.38 -21.75
CA PHE A 211 -5.70 -30.07 -22.06
C PHE A 211 -6.66 -30.12 -20.86
N ASN A 212 -6.17 -29.88 -19.65
CA ASN A 212 -6.97 -29.74 -18.43
C ASN A 212 -6.38 -28.65 -17.54
N PRO A 213 -6.50 -27.36 -17.96
CA PRO A 213 -5.95 -26.23 -17.21
C PRO A 213 -6.74 -25.98 -15.93
N ALA A 214 -6.15 -25.22 -15.01
CA ALA A 214 -6.79 -24.80 -13.77
C ALA A 214 -6.43 -23.35 -13.48
N GLY A 215 -7.38 -22.60 -12.96
CA GLY A 215 -7.16 -21.19 -12.65
C GLY A 215 -8.25 -20.60 -11.78
N LEU A 216 -7.85 -19.60 -10.99
CA LEU A 216 -8.72 -18.70 -10.27
C LEU A 216 -8.49 -17.28 -10.81
N LEU A 217 -9.57 -16.56 -11.05
CA LEU A 217 -9.56 -15.13 -11.37
C LEU A 217 -10.58 -14.46 -10.46
N PHE A 218 -10.21 -13.37 -9.78
CA PHE A 218 -11.17 -12.59 -9.00
C PHE A 218 -10.77 -11.12 -8.92
N LYS A 219 -11.78 -10.28 -8.68
CA LYS A 219 -11.67 -8.88 -8.29
C LYS A 219 -12.72 -8.57 -7.25
N LEU A 220 -12.30 -8.19 -6.05
CA LEU A 220 -13.17 -7.65 -5.02
C LEU A 220 -13.03 -6.13 -5.05
N VAL A 221 -14.09 -5.44 -5.46
CA VAL A 221 -14.21 -4.00 -5.35
C VAL A 221 -14.88 -3.72 -4.01
N VAL A 222 -14.23 -2.97 -3.14
CA VAL A 222 -14.77 -2.57 -1.85
C VAL A 222 -15.09 -1.09 -1.95
N ASP A 223 -16.37 -0.79 -2.05
CA ASP A 223 -16.88 0.57 -2.08
C ASP A 223 -16.87 1.07 -0.64
N GLY A 224 -16.01 2.04 -0.35
CA GLY A 224 -16.13 2.69 0.94
C GLY A 224 -15.43 4.00 1.04
N ASP A 225 -15.85 4.70 2.06
CA ASP A 225 -15.44 6.05 2.36
C ASP A 225 -14.05 5.97 2.99
N GLY A 226 -13.00 6.16 2.17
CA GLY A 226 -11.62 6.13 2.65
C GLY A 226 -11.11 4.73 3.03
N ILE A 227 -11.57 3.68 2.34
CA ILE A 227 -11.01 2.33 2.50
C ILE A 227 -9.64 2.28 1.83
N PHE A 228 -8.58 2.10 2.62
CA PHE A 228 -7.23 1.96 2.09
C PHE A 228 -6.51 0.73 2.65
N VAL A 229 -5.70 0.08 1.80
CA VAL A 229 -4.89 -1.10 2.11
C VAL A 229 -3.42 -0.77 2.34
N ASP A 230 -2.78 -1.73 3.00
CA ASP A 230 -1.35 -1.99 3.16
C ASP A 230 -0.40 -0.84 2.79
N PRO A 231 0.37 -0.31 3.76
CA PRO A 231 1.28 0.81 3.54
C PRO A 231 2.18 0.59 2.30
N ILE A 232 2.11 1.51 1.35
CA ILE A 232 2.87 1.46 0.10
C ILE A 232 4.08 2.40 0.16
N ASP A 233 5.05 2.12 -0.71
CA ASP A 233 6.04 3.13 -1.07
C ASP A 233 5.38 4.04 -2.11
N LEU A 234 5.38 5.35 -1.88
CA LEU A 234 4.84 6.29 -2.88
C LEU A 234 5.74 6.27 -4.11
N THR A 235 5.18 5.99 -5.28
CA THR A 235 5.84 6.00 -6.58
C THR A 235 5.28 7.06 -7.53
N GLY A 236 4.40 7.93 -7.03
CA GLY A 236 3.83 9.07 -7.75
C GLY A 236 2.32 9.24 -7.55
N GLU A 237 1.72 8.52 -6.61
CA GLU A 237 0.30 8.58 -6.30
C GLU A 237 -0.05 9.95 -5.66
N PRO A 238 -1.02 10.69 -6.22
CA PRO A 238 -1.39 11.99 -5.66
C PRO A 238 -2.23 11.82 -4.40
N PHE A 239 -1.96 12.65 -3.39
CA PHE A 239 -2.77 12.75 -2.18
C PHE A 239 -4.09 13.49 -2.41
N TRP A 240 -4.06 14.48 -3.31
CA TRP A 240 -5.24 15.20 -3.74
C TRP A 240 -5.21 15.35 -5.26
N ASN A 241 -6.34 15.11 -5.90
CA ASN A 241 -6.51 15.34 -7.33
C ASN A 241 -7.92 15.88 -7.60
N PHE A 242 -8.09 17.20 -7.41
CA PHE A 242 -9.36 17.88 -7.62
C PHE A 242 -9.33 18.64 -8.93
N THR A 243 -10.36 18.46 -9.75
CA THR A 243 -10.47 19.10 -11.07
C THR A 243 -11.33 20.37 -11.07
N ASP A 244 -12.03 20.66 -9.98
CA ASP A 244 -13.04 21.74 -9.92
C ASP A 244 -13.21 22.29 -8.49
N VAL A 245 -12.18 22.97 -7.97
CA VAL A 245 -12.19 23.62 -6.66
C VAL A 245 -12.89 24.99 -6.74
N LYS A 246 -13.81 25.25 -5.80
CA LYS A 246 -14.63 26.47 -5.74
C LYS A 246 -14.42 27.25 -4.45
N PRO A 247 -14.81 28.55 -4.43
CA PRO A 247 -14.81 29.35 -3.21
C PRO A 247 -15.55 28.67 -2.06
N GLY A 248 -14.82 28.39 -0.98
CA GLY A 248 -15.33 27.80 0.25
C GLY A 248 -15.32 26.28 0.25
N ASP A 249 -14.81 25.65 -0.81
CA ASP A 249 -14.56 24.22 -0.79
C ASP A 249 -13.45 23.90 0.22
N ASP A 250 -13.61 22.79 0.92
CA ASP A 250 -12.66 22.30 1.90
C ASP A 250 -12.53 20.78 1.82
N GLY A 251 -11.45 20.25 2.37
CA GLY A 251 -11.28 18.82 2.46
C GLY A 251 -10.35 18.44 3.59
N ARG A 252 -10.42 17.17 3.97
CA ARG A 252 -9.56 16.58 5.01
C ARG A 252 -8.93 15.31 4.52
N ASP A 253 -7.73 15.05 4.98
CA ASP A 253 -7.02 13.80 4.73
C ASP A 253 -6.26 13.34 5.97
N VAL A 254 -6.09 12.04 6.15
CA VAL A 254 -5.28 11.47 7.24
C VAL A 254 -4.25 10.53 6.66
N PHE A 255 -3.00 10.96 6.65
CA PHE A 255 -1.87 10.14 6.21
C PHE A 255 -1.41 9.26 7.37
N SER A 256 -1.01 8.02 7.09
CA SER A 256 -0.38 7.18 8.10
C SER A 256 1.07 6.86 7.75
N LEU A 257 1.94 6.94 8.75
CA LEU A 257 3.38 6.79 8.66
C LEU A 257 3.77 5.45 9.28
N HIS A 258 4.50 4.63 8.53
CA HIS A 258 4.98 3.34 9.02
C HIS A 258 6.48 3.22 8.81
N VAL A 259 7.25 3.18 9.89
CA VAL A 259 8.67 2.81 9.83
C VAL A 259 8.84 1.35 10.18
N GLY A 260 9.45 0.57 9.29
CA GLY A 260 9.54 -0.89 9.43
C GLY A 260 10.28 -1.38 10.68
N THR A 261 11.57 -1.74 10.53
CA THR A 261 12.31 -2.50 11.57
C THR A 261 13.16 -1.65 12.52
N ASN A 262 13.30 -0.35 12.25
CA ASN A 262 14.10 0.55 13.06
C ASN A 262 13.37 1.88 13.26
N ASP A 263 13.52 2.47 14.45
CA ASP A 263 13.01 3.80 14.73
C ASP A 263 13.61 4.82 13.75
N GLY A 264 12.76 5.75 13.31
CA GLY A 264 13.08 6.73 12.29
C GLY A 264 12.77 8.16 12.74
N TRP A 265 13.57 9.10 12.27
CA TRP A 265 13.15 10.48 12.08
C TRP A 265 12.32 10.57 10.81
N ALA A 266 11.43 11.54 10.72
CA ALA A 266 10.58 11.74 9.55
C ALA A 266 10.39 13.22 9.24
N CYS A 267 10.47 13.54 7.96
CA CYS A 267 10.22 14.87 7.41
C CYS A 267 9.13 14.77 6.35
N MET A 268 8.35 15.84 6.21
CA MET A 268 7.46 16.06 5.08
C MET A 268 7.93 17.32 4.35
N ASP A 269 8.13 17.22 3.05
CA ASP A 269 8.54 18.32 2.20
C ASP A 269 7.44 18.59 1.17
N ILE A 270 7.13 19.88 0.93
CA ILE A 270 6.28 20.32 -0.18
C ILE A 270 7.18 21.03 -1.19
N THR A 271 7.30 20.42 -2.37
CA THR A 271 8.20 20.84 -3.45
C THR A 271 7.47 20.95 -4.76
N ASN A 272 8.13 21.47 -5.80
CA ASN A 272 7.59 21.57 -7.17
C ASN A 272 6.18 22.17 -7.22
N VAL A 273 5.95 23.21 -6.41
CA VAL A 273 4.68 23.92 -6.44
C VAL A 273 4.63 24.79 -7.70
N GLU A 274 3.74 24.44 -8.61
CA GLU A 274 3.44 25.21 -9.82
C GLU A 274 2.03 25.81 -9.65
N ASN A 275 1.92 27.11 -9.85
CA ASN A 275 0.68 27.86 -9.68
C ASN A 275 0.43 28.56 -11.01
N ASP A 276 -0.28 27.87 -11.89
CA ASP A 276 -0.44 28.25 -13.28
C ASP A 276 -1.77 28.95 -13.51
N ASP A 277 -1.71 30.11 -14.17
CA ASP A 277 -2.85 30.70 -14.86
C ASP A 277 -2.99 30.00 -16.23
N ASN A 278 -4.07 29.23 -16.37
CA ASN A 278 -4.28 28.36 -17.51
C ASN A 278 -4.96 29.08 -18.67
N THR A 279 -6.20 29.55 -18.47
CA THR A 279 -7.00 30.16 -19.51
C THR A 279 -8.04 31.14 -18.98
N CYS A 280 -7.86 32.42 -19.27
CA CYS A 280 -8.90 33.41 -18.97
C CYS A 280 -10.24 33.19 -19.68
N THR A 281 -11.26 32.82 -18.91
CA THR A 281 -12.65 32.74 -19.37
C THR A 281 -13.59 33.55 -18.48
N GLU A 282 -14.69 34.07 -19.01
CA GLU A 282 -15.65 34.82 -18.19
C GLU A 282 -16.17 33.97 -17.01
N PRO A 283 -16.23 34.52 -15.77
CA PRO A 283 -16.04 35.93 -15.38
C PRO A 283 -14.61 36.46 -15.14
N GLU A 284 -13.57 35.64 -15.20
CA GLU A 284 -12.15 36.05 -15.01
C GLU A 284 -11.75 37.16 -16.01
N SER A 285 -12.24 37.04 -17.24
CA SER A 285 -12.01 38.02 -18.32
C SER A 285 -12.95 39.22 -18.32
N ASP A 286 -13.83 39.38 -17.30
CA ASP A 286 -14.86 40.43 -17.28
C ASP A 286 -14.21 41.82 -17.31
N ALA A 287 -14.50 42.60 -18.35
CA ALA A 287 -13.97 43.95 -18.53
C ALA A 287 -14.31 44.94 -17.39
N LEU A 288 -15.26 44.62 -16.51
CA LEU A 288 -15.63 45.44 -15.34
C LEU A 288 -14.78 45.17 -14.10
N VAL A 289 -14.27 43.95 -13.94
CA VAL A 289 -13.32 43.52 -12.89
C VAL A 289 -12.30 42.59 -13.55
N PRO A 290 -11.50 43.09 -14.51
CA PRO A 290 -10.61 42.22 -15.24
C PRO A 290 -9.54 41.75 -14.29
N ASP A 291 -9.33 40.44 -14.25
CA ASP A 291 -8.07 39.91 -13.78
C ASP A 291 -6.92 40.61 -14.55
N ALA A 292 -5.97 41.15 -13.80
CA ALA A 292 -4.92 41.99 -14.39
C ALA A 292 -3.90 41.13 -15.15
N GLU A 293 -3.85 39.84 -14.83
CA GLU A 293 -2.96 38.80 -15.31
C GLU A 293 -3.45 38.21 -16.65
N CYS A 294 -4.77 38.20 -16.90
CA CYS A 294 -5.41 37.77 -18.15
C CYS A 294 -4.92 38.41 -19.46
N ASN A 295 -4.20 39.51 -19.36
CA ASN A 295 -3.59 40.19 -20.51
C ASN A 295 -2.14 40.63 -20.26
N ALA A 296 -1.54 40.22 -19.13
CA ALA A 296 -0.21 40.68 -18.72
C ALA A 296 0.81 39.54 -18.78
N ALA A 297 1.72 39.62 -19.75
CA ALA A 297 2.94 38.81 -19.80
C ALA A 297 3.95 39.14 -18.67
N SER A 298 3.52 39.62 -17.49
CA SER A 298 4.38 40.40 -16.59
C SER A 298 4.54 39.90 -15.15
N LEU A 299 3.81 38.87 -14.70
CA LEU A 299 4.14 38.13 -13.48
C LEU A 299 4.26 36.66 -13.86
N VAL A 300 5.51 36.20 -13.96
CA VAL A 300 5.83 34.81 -14.26
C VAL A 300 6.62 34.22 -13.12
N ASP A 301 6.47 32.92 -12.88
CA ASP A 301 7.25 32.16 -11.93
C ASP A 301 8.74 32.06 -12.34
N LEU A 302 9.55 31.33 -11.58
CA LEU A 302 10.97 31.13 -11.90
C LEU A 302 11.20 30.33 -13.20
N ASN A 303 10.18 29.65 -13.72
CA ASN A 303 10.17 28.88 -14.96
C ASN A 303 9.54 29.63 -16.14
N ASN A 304 9.13 30.89 -15.95
CA ASN A 304 8.50 31.75 -16.96
C ASN A 304 7.05 31.33 -17.32
N SER A 305 6.32 30.69 -16.40
CA SER A 305 4.87 30.45 -16.46
C SER A 305 4.08 31.59 -15.81
N PRO A 306 2.92 32.03 -16.36
CA PRO A 306 2.02 32.97 -15.69
C PRO A 306 1.66 32.48 -14.27
N LEU A 307 1.76 33.35 -13.27
CA LEU A 307 1.41 33.00 -11.89
C LEU A 307 -0.10 33.07 -11.70
N GLY A 308 -0.76 31.93 -11.50
CA GLY A 308 -2.18 31.88 -11.17
C GLY A 308 -2.50 32.41 -9.77
N GLU A 309 -3.76 32.66 -9.51
CA GLU A 309 -4.29 33.22 -8.27
C GLU A 309 -4.80 32.14 -7.30
N LEU A 310 -5.15 30.95 -7.79
CA LEU A 310 -5.68 29.85 -6.95
C LEU A 310 -4.80 29.52 -5.74
N GLY A 311 -3.47 29.44 -5.93
CA GLY A 311 -2.53 29.19 -4.82
C GLY A 311 -2.58 30.22 -3.70
N ASN A 312 -3.05 31.45 -3.96
CA ASN A 312 -3.19 32.49 -2.93
C ASN A 312 -4.41 32.28 -2.02
N TYR A 313 -5.33 31.39 -2.42
CA TYR A 313 -6.55 31.09 -1.70
C TYR A 313 -6.54 29.70 -1.07
N LEU A 314 -5.62 28.81 -1.47
CA LEU A 314 -5.50 27.47 -0.90
C LEU A 314 -4.66 27.49 0.38
N ASN A 315 -5.33 27.26 1.50
CA ASN A 315 -4.72 27.08 2.82
C ASN A 315 -4.65 25.59 3.17
N LEU A 316 -3.60 25.19 3.88
CA LEU A 316 -3.37 23.87 4.43
C LEU A 316 -3.07 23.97 5.94
N PHE A 317 -3.74 23.12 6.70
CA PHE A 317 -3.48 22.88 8.11
C PHE A 317 -3.08 21.41 8.31
N LEU A 318 -2.05 21.16 9.11
CA LEU A 318 -1.54 19.84 9.43
C LEU A 318 -1.40 19.69 10.95
N TRP A 319 -1.76 18.53 11.48
CA TRP A 319 -1.63 18.19 12.90
C TRP A 319 -1.22 16.72 13.06
N ASN A 320 -0.69 16.36 14.23
CA ASN A 320 -0.59 14.94 14.59
C ASN A 320 -1.98 14.44 14.96
N ASP A 321 -2.40 13.35 14.33
CA ASP A 321 -3.76 12.82 14.43
C ASP A 321 -3.73 11.46 15.13
N ASP A 322 -4.85 11.04 15.70
CA ASP A 322 -4.99 9.70 16.30
C ASP A 322 -5.63 8.65 15.35
N GLY A 323 -5.89 9.05 14.10
CA GLY A 323 -6.43 8.23 13.02
C GLY A 323 -7.90 8.51 12.71
N ASP A 324 -8.53 9.51 13.34
CA ASP A 324 -9.93 9.85 13.15
C ASP A 324 -10.19 11.06 12.24
N GLY A 325 -9.14 11.84 11.91
CA GLY A 325 -9.21 13.01 11.03
C GLY A 325 -9.86 14.25 11.66
N VAL A 326 -9.99 14.28 13.00
CA VAL A 326 -10.54 15.38 13.76
C VAL A 326 -9.45 16.01 14.61
N TYR A 327 -9.15 17.29 14.36
CA TYR A 327 -8.21 18.02 15.22
C TYR A 327 -8.78 18.22 16.63
N GLU A 328 -8.09 17.71 17.65
CA GLU A 328 -8.55 17.66 19.05
C GLU A 328 -7.49 18.17 20.05
N PRO A 329 -7.32 19.50 20.18
CA PRO A 329 -6.41 20.06 21.17
C PRO A 329 -6.94 19.87 22.61
N PRO A 330 -6.08 19.68 23.62
CA PRO A 330 -4.62 19.71 23.54
C PRO A 330 -3.97 18.33 23.38
N THR A 331 -4.76 17.27 23.11
CA THR A 331 -4.21 15.91 22.90
C THR A 331 -3.46 15.84 21.58
N GLU A 332 -3.88 16.65 20.61
CA GLU A 332 -3.22 16.82 19.34
C GLU A 332 -2.56 18.20 19.22
N THR A 333 -1.50 18.25 18.42
CA THR A 333 -0.60 19.38 18.22
C THR A 333 -0.63 19.80 16.76
N SER A 334 -0.89 21.09 16.54
CA SER A 334 -0.69 21.74 15.24
C SER A 334 0.76 21.60 14.80
N LEU A 335 0.98 21.05 13.61
CA LEU A 335 2.30 20.92 12.97
C LEU A 335 2.57 22.09 12.02
N SER A 336 1.58 22.47 11.22
CA SER A 336 1.70 23.57 10.25
C SER A 336 0.34 24.21 9.94
N SER A 337 0.34 25.49 9.59
CA SER A 337 -0.83 26.21 9.10
C SER A 337 -0.40 27.34 8.17
N GLY A 338 -1.01 27.45 6.99
CA GLY A 338 -0.78 28.56 6.07
C GLY A 338 -1.10 28.21 4.61
N LEU A 339 -0.66 29.06 3.69
CA LEU A 339 -0.81 28.84 2.25
C LEU A 339 0.05 27.66 1.76
N PHE A 340 -0.40 26.99 0.70
CA PHE A 340 0.46 26.07 -0.06
C PHE A 340 1.64 26.86 -0.66
N GLY A 341 2.84 26.61 -0.15
CA GLY A 341 4.06 27.29 -0.56
C GLY A 341 5.14 26.32 -1.01
N ASN A 342 5.95 26.73 -1.97
CA ASN A 342 7.08 25.93 -2.44
C ASN A 342 8.22 25.92 -1.41
N GLY A 343 8.85 24.77 -1.20
CA GLY A 343 10.03 24.62 -0.34
C GLY A 343 9.70 24.63 1.15
N ILE A 344 8.50 24.17 1.52
CA ILE A 344 8.13 23.96 2.92
C ILE A 344 8.72 22.62 3.37
N THR A 345 9.54 22.65 4.42
CA THR A 345 10.03 21.43 5.11
C THR A 345 9.45 21.40 6.51
N LEU A 346 8.67 20.38 6.80
CA LEU A 346 8.03 20.14 8.09
C LEU A 346 8.75 19.02 8.83
N PRO A 347 9.34 19.31 10.00
CA PRO A 347 9.87 18.28 10.87
C PRO A 347 8.71 17.59 11.60
N LEU A 348 8.27 16.45 11.08
CA LEU A 348 7.29 15.61 11.77
C LEU A 348 7.94 14.98 13.01
N HIS A 349 9.11 14.37 12.80
CA HIS A 349 9.97 13.80 13.84
C HIS A 349 11.42 14.17 13.57
N ASP A 350 11.99 15.02 14.41
CA ASP A 350 13.43 15.28 14.46
C ASP A 350 13.92 15.48 15.89
N SER A 351 15.22 15.70 16.06
CA SER A 351 15.84 15.85 17.39
C SER A 351 15.40 17.08 18.20
N THR A 352 14.63 18.00 17.61
CA THR A 352 14.18 19.27 18.19
C THR A 352 12.66 19.42 18.33
N THR A 353 11.87 18.68 17.55
CA THR A 353 10.39 18.70 17.60
C THR A 353 9.81 18.43 18.99
N GLY A 354 10.45 17.57 19.77
CA GLY A 354 9.90 17.07 21.04
C GLY A 354 8.87 15.94 20.89
N ASN A 355 8.53 15.55 19.65
CA ASN A 355 7.62 14.45 19.34
C ASN A 355 8.27 13.07 19.57
N GLY A 356 9.60 13.04 19.70
CA GLY A 356 10.36 11.78 19.71
C GLY A 356 10.53 11.23 18.30
N ALA A 357 11.08 10.03 18.21
CA ALA A 357 11.21 9.33 16.93
C ALA A 357 9.98 8.49 16.64
N LEU A 358 9.67 8.32 15.36
CA LEU A 358 8.74 7.32 14.88
C LEU A 358 9.23 5.94 15.30
N VAL A 359 8.39 5.21 16.03
CA VAL A 359 8.76 3.92 16.62
C VAL A 359 8.61 2.80 15.58
N ALA A 360 9.59 1.90 15.55
CA ALA A 360 9.55 0.75 14.65
C ALA A 360 8.26 -0.07 14.82
N SER A 361 7.62 -0.43 13.69
CA SER A 361 6.42 -1.26 13.65
C SER A 361 5.21 -0.66 14.37
N THR A 362 5.18 0.66 14.56
CA THR A 362 3.98 1.41 14.95
C THR A 362 3.51 2.27 13.79
N THR A 363 2.22 2.57 13.80
CA THR A 363 1.59 3.52 12.88
C THR A 363 1.38 4.83 13.61
N GLU A 364 1.75 5.93 12.97
CA GLU A 364 1.43 7.29 13.41
C GLU A 364 0.64 8.01 12.32
N TYR A 365 -0.26 8.92 12.70
CA TYR A 365 -1.15 9.59 11.76
C TYR A 365 -0.87 11.09 11.70
N ILE A 366 -0.91 11.64 10.49
CA ILE A 366 -0.87 13.08 10.23
C ILE A 366 -2.20 13.47 9.61
N GLY A 367 -2.98 14.25 10.36
CA GLY A 367 -4.21 14.84 9.86
C GLY A 367 -3.91 16.08 9.05
N SER A 368 -4.73 16.31 8.03
CA SER A 368 -4.65 17.45 7.15
C SER A 368 -6.04 18.02 6.85
N ALA A 369 -6.10 19.33 6.68
CA ALA A 369 -7.30 20.03 6.26
C ALA A 369 -6.91 21.15 5.32
N TRP A 370 -7.49 21.19 4.12
CA TRP A 370 -7.30 22.28 3.17
C TRP A 370 -8.59 23.10 2.99
N CYS A 371 -8.45 24.34 2.55
CA CYS A 371 -9.56 25.26 2.33
C CYS A 371 -9.26 26.20 1.16
N ALA A 372 -10.21 26.32 0.22
CA ALA A 372 -10.23 27.32 -0.84
C ALA A 372 -10.90 28.61 -0.33
N GLY A 373 -10.11 29.43 0.36
CA GLY A 373 -10.56 30.64 1.03
C GLY A 373 -9.82 30.87 2.35
N VAL A 374 -10.46 31.59 3.27
CA VAL A 374 -9.90 31.85 4.60
C VAL A 374 -10.14 30.64 5.50
N GLN A 375 -9.06 29.95 5.87
CA GLN A 375 -9.09 28.89 6.87
C GLN A 375 -8.90 29.46 8.28
N ILE A 376 -9.76 29.09 9.22
CA ILE A 376 -9.62 29.44 10.64
C ILE A 376 -9.58 28.15 11.44
N VAL A 377 -8.54 27.99 12.25
CA VAL A 377 -8.37 26.87 13.18
C VAL A 377 -8.49 27.39 14.61
N ASP A 378 -9.51 26.92 15.33
CA ASP A 378 -9.67 27.23 16.76
C ASP A 378 -8.80 26.29 17.61
N GLY A 379 -7.64 26.77 18.04
CA GLY A 379 -6.70 26.02 18.87
C GLY A 379 -7.19 25.64 20.28
N LEU A 380 -8.41 26.02 20.68
CA LEU A 380 -9.04 25.58 21.94
C LEU A 380 -10.10 24.51 21.73
N THR A 381 -10.84 24.56 20.63
CA THR A 381 -11.97 23.66 20.38
C THR A 381 -11.69 22.62 19.29
N GLY A 382 -10.63 22.81 18.49
CA GLY A 382 -10.32 21.95 17.36
C GLY A 382 -11.12 22.26 16.10
N VAL A 383 -12.08 23.20 16.17
CA VAL A 383 -12.95 23.53 15.03
C VAL A 383 -12.13 24.20 13.92
N ILE A 384 -12.23 23.63 12.72
CA ILE A 384 -11.65 24.17 11.48
C ILE A 384 -12.80 24.67 10.61
N THR A 385 -12.74 25.92 10.14
CA THR A 385 -13.75 26.50 9.26
C THR A 385 -13.11 27.04 7.99
N CYS A 386 -13.81 26.90 6.86
CA CYS A 386 -13.43 27.49 5.57
C CYS A 386 -14.43 28.59 5.16
N ASP A 387 -13.92 29.76 4.79
CA ASP A 387 -14.71 30.88 4.26
C ASP A 387 -14.20 31.33 2.89
N GLY A 388 -14.92 30.96 1.83
CA GLY A 388 -14.60 31.32 0.46
C GLY A 388 -14.92 32.75 0.06
N SER A 389 -15.48 33.57 0.94
CA SER A 389 -16.02 34.89 0.55
C SER A 389 -14.98 35.87 0.01
N THR A 390 -13.69 35.62 0.23
CA THR A 390 -12.58 36.42 -0.29
C THR A 390 -11.96 35.87 -1.56
N MET A 391 -12.30 34.65 -1.98
CA MET A 391 -11.80 34.06 -3.22
C MET A 391 -12.60 34.65 -4.39
N GLY A 392 -11.94 35.49 -5.18
CA GLY A 392 -12.55 36.15 -6.32
C GLY A 392 -12.56 35.28 -7.58
N ASN A 393 -13.05 35.87 -8.68
CA ASN A 393 -13.19 35.18 -9.96
C ASN A 393 -11.85 35.00 -10.67
N GLU A 394 -10.82 35.73 -10.25
CA GLU A 394 -9.46 35.64 -10.79
C GLU A 394 -8.85 34.25 -10.65
N ALA A 395 -9.19 33.50 -9.60
CA ALA A 395 -8.68 32.14 -9.41
C ALA A 395 -9.37 31.06 -10.28
N GLN A 396 -10.24 31.47 -11.21
CA GLN A 396 -10.98 30.52 -12.02
C GLN A 396 -10.09 29.96 -13.13
N THR A 397 -10.24 28.67 -13.45
CA THR A 397 -9.45 27.94 -14.47
C THR A 397 -7.99 27.68 -14.11
N ASP A 398 -7.43 28.45 -13.18
CA ASP A 398 -6.12 28.22 -12.59
C ASP A 398 -5.94 26.81 -12.04
N SER A 399 -4.68 26.40 -11.96
CA SER A 399 -4.29 25.16 -11.29
C SER A 399 -3.12 25.37 -10.36
N LEU A 400 -3.15 24.66 -9.23
CA LEU A 400 -2.02 24.51 -8.33
C LEU A 400 -1.61 23.03 -8.30
N THR A 401 -0.38 22.72 -8.66
CA THR A 401 0.22 21.40 -8.49
C THR A 401 1.32 21.48 -7.43
N ALA A 402 1.59 20.37 -6.74
CA ALA A 402 2.67 20.28 -5.76
C ALA A 402 3.06 18.81 -5.54
N ASP A 403 4.34 18.57 -5.30
CA ASP A 403 4.85 17.28 -4.83
C ASP A 403 4.91 17.27 -3.31
N ILE A 404 4.39 16.22 -2.69
CA ILE A 404 4.48 15.98 -1.25
C ILE A 404 5.38 14.77 -1.01
N VAL A 405 6.52 15.01 -0.38
CA VAL A 405 7.57 14.03 -0.21
C VAL A 405 7.75 13.72 1.27
N PHE A 406 7.65 12.44 1.62
CA PHE A 406 8.01 11.97 2.95
C PHE A 406 9.42 11.34 2.94
N ARG A 407 10.23 11.68 3.94
CA ARG A 407 11.57 11.12 4.10
C ARG A 407 11.76 10.59 5.51
N ALA A 408 12.47 9.47 5.65
CA ALA A 408 12.90 8.96 6.94
C ALA A 408 14.41 8.76 7.04
N GLU A 409 14.95 9.00 8.24
CA GLU A 409 16.37 8.78 8.57
C GLU A 409 16.47 7.97 9.88
N GLN A 410 17.36 6.97 9.92
CA GLN A 410 17.46 6.11 11.11
C GLN A 410 17.99 6.86 12.34
N VAL A 411 17.32 6.67 13.49
CA VAL A 411 17.70 7.31 14.76
C VAL A 411 19.05 6.84 15.30
N ARG A 412 19.30 5.53 15.25
CA ARG A 412 20.41 4.86 15.95
C ARG A 412 21.79 5.50 15.71
N HIS A 413 22.04 5.94 14.48
CA HIS A 413 23.32 6.54 14.09
C HIS A 413 23.23 8.06 13.85
N ASN A 414 22.02 8.62 13.88
CA ASN A 414 21.75 10.04 13.61
C ASN A 414 20.93 10.68 14.74
N PRO A 415 21.40 10.68 16.00
CA PRO A 415 20.59 11.14 17.14
C PRO A 415 20.30 12.65 17.13
N ASN A 416 21.03 13.43 16.31
CA ASN A 416 20.87 14.89 16.18
C ASN A 416 20.37 15.28 14.78
N PHE A 417 19.66 14.37 14.10
CA PHE A 417 19.08 14.66 12.79
C PHE A 417 18.10 15.84 12.88
N LEU A 418 18.08 16.65 11.83
CA LEU A 418 17.21 17.79 11.63
C LEU A 418 16.64 17.70 10.23
N CYS A 419 15.37 18.04 10.05
CA CYS A 419 14.79 18.16 8.72
C CYS A 419 15.34 19.43 8.04
N ASP A 420 16.37 19.26 7.20
CA ASP A 420 16.96 20.34 6.41
C ASP A 420 16.32 20.36 5.01
N PRO A 421 15.85 21.54 4.52
CA PRO A 421 15.38 21.70 3.15
C PRO A 421 16.41 21.30 2.08
N GLY A 422 17.71 21.39 2.37
CA GLY A 422 18.78 21.03 1.43
C GLY A 422 18.92 19.52 1.18
N ASP A 423 18.31 18.69 2.02
CA ASP A 423 18.32 17.23 1.93
C ASP A 423 17.05 16.66 1.28
N ALA A 424 16.14 17.52 0.80
CA ALA A 424 15.01 17.09 -0.01
C ALA A 424 15.52 16.47 -1.32
N PRO A 425 14.91 15.37 -1.82
CA PRO A 425 15.36 14.75 -3.06
C PRO A 425 15.21 15.77 -4.19
N PRO A 426 16.12 15.79 -5.18
CA PRO A 426 15.88 16.60 -6.37
C PRO A 426 14.56 16.17 -7.03
N PRO A 427 13.87 17.11 -7.71
CA PRO A 427 12.68 16.79 -8.51
C PRO A 427 12.96 15.57 -9.39
N ASP A 428 12.05 14.61 -9.42
CA ASP A 428 12.21 13.43 -10.27
C ASP A 428 12.30 13.91 -11.74
N PRO A 429 13.32 13.54 -12.52
CA PRO A 429 13.37 13.91 -13.93
C PRO A 429 12.24 13.19 -14.68
N THR A 430 11.14 13.91 -14.88
CA THR A 430 9.99 13.54 -15.73
C THR A 430 10.39 12.99 -17.08
#